data_AF-C8PI17-F1
#
_entry.id   AF-C8PI17-F1
#
_cell.length_a   1.000
_cell.length_b   1.000
_cell.length_c   1.000
_cell.angle_alpha   90.00
_cell.angle_beta   90.00
_cell.angle_gamma   90.00
#
_symmetry.space_group_name_H-M   'P 1'
#
loop_
_entity.id
_entity.type
_entity.pdbx_description
1 polymer ?
#
loop_
_entity_poly.entity_id
_entity_poly.type
_entity_poly.pdbx_seq_one_letter_code
_entity_poly.pdbx_strand_id
1 'polypeptide(L)'
;MYSSLDAAIANIKKFSRCKNFHYPNIPQVGDIADFKPEPKFNLTKDENYQEALAFINDNFTGKSKYYDFIHLTKLSNLSSIIKMGGIFCMNYLKNNGIGPNLLTNELSNELDNRRNLGDYVHLSVIGDNCMLNTFIDRHKNENLAIILISPIVLFYHAFIMSDQNATANAAHIGRYSTIKNYLNFVSLYSIQEFPSYDVAQNSLYKISQAEVMIYEKIPLKFVSEIIPLVRN
;
A
#
# COMPACT_ATOMS: atom_id res chain seq x y z
N MET A 1 -10.18 -10.96 -24.93
CA MET A 1 -9.55 -9.96 -24.05
C MET A 1 -9.40 -10.47 -22.60
N TYR A 2 -10.32 -11.30 -22.09
CA TYR A 2 -10.21 -11.92 -20.75
C TYR A 2 -9.05 -12.93 -20.59
N SER A 3 -8.72 -13.71 -21.63
CA SER A 3 -7.67 -14.74 -21.53
C SER A 3 -6.26 -14.20 -21.22
N SER A 4 -5.92 -13.00 -21.66
CA SER A 4 -4.63 -12.37 -21.34
C SER A 4 -4.60 -11.77 -19.93
N LEU A 5 -5.74 -11.30 -19.43
CA LEU A 5 -5.89 -10.79 -18.07
C LEU A 5 -5.83 -11.93 -17.05
N ASP A 6 -6.60 -13.00 -17.28
CA ASP A 6 -6.62 -14.17 -16.41
C ASP A 6 -5.22 -14.80 -16.32
N ALA A 7 -4.50 -14.87 -17.45
CA ALA A 7 -3.12 -15.32 -17.48
C ALA A 7 -2.17 -14.39 -16.69
N ALA A 8 -2.36 -13.07 -16.77
CA ALA A 8 -1.57 -12.12 -16.00
C ALA A 8 -1.80 -12.27 -14.49
N ILE A 9 -3.05 -12.35 -14.06
CA ILE A 9 -3.42 -12.56 -12.66
C ILE A 9 -2.91 -13.91 -12.15
N ALA A 10 -3.08 -14.97 -12.94
CA ALA A 10 -2.56 -16.30 -12.60
C ALA A 10 -1.04 -16.30 -12.44
N ASN A 11 -0.32 -15.58 -13.30
CA ASN A 11 1.13 -15.42 -13.18
C ASN A 11 1.52 -14.69 -11.88
N ILE A 12 0.88 -13.58 -11.52
CA ILE A 12 1.17 -12.90 -10.25
C ILE A 12 0.86 -13.83 -9.06
N LYS A 13 -0.29 -14.50 -9.07
CA LYS A 13 -0.70 -15.45 -8.03
C LYS A 13 0.22 -16.67 -7.93
N LYS A 14 0.99 -17.02 -8.98
CA LYS A 14 2.05 -18.05 -8.95
C LYS A 14 3.29 -17.59 -8.18
N PHE A 15 3.61 -16.30 -8.24
CA PHE A 15 4.76 -15.73 -7.52
C PHE A 15 4.42 -15.36 -6.07
N SER A 16 3.14 -15.09 -5.78
CA SER A 16 2.64 -14.82 -4.43
C SER A 16 3.01 -15.92 -3.45
N ARG A 17 3.61 -15.54 -2.32
CA ARG A 17 3.89 -16.42 -1.17
C ARG A 17 3.01 -16.12 0.03
N CYS A 18 2.10 -15.15 -0.09
CA CYS A 18 1.43 -14.52 1.05
C CYS A 18 -0.06 -14.87 1.19
N LYS A 19 -0.58 -15.82 0.41
CA LYS A 19 -2.01 -16.20 0.44
C LYS A 19 -2.53 -16.64 1.82
N ASN A 20 -1.63 -16.93 2.76
CA ASN A 20 -1.94 -17.44 4.09
C ASN A 20 -1.17 -16.71 5.19
N PHE A 21 -1.04 -15.38 5.16
CA PHE A 21 -0.52 -14.69 6.35
C PHE A 21 -1.43 -14.99 7.54
N HIS A 22 -0.88 -15.70 8.51
CA HIS A 22 -1.46 -15.93 9.82
C HIS A 22 -0.43 -15.38 10.82
N TYR A 23 -0.87 -14.69 11.86
CA TYR A 23 0.01 -14.21 12.94
C TYR A 23 1.08 -15.21 13.42
N PRO A 24 0.84 -16.54 13.55
CA PRO A 24 1.91 -17.47 13.92
C PRO A 24 3.07 -17.57 12.91
N ASN A 25 2.94 -17.04 11.69
CA ASN A 25 3.93 -17.15 10.62
C ASN A 25 4.72 -15.84 10.41
N ILE A 26 5.01 -15.11 11.49
CA ILE A 26 5.90 -13.93 11.44
C ILE A 26 7.34 -14.41 11.14
N PRO A 27 8.02 -13.85 10.13
CA PRO A 27 9.39 -14.21 9.83
C PRO A 27 10.32 -13.87 11.00
N GLN A 28 11.34 -14.69 11.24
CA GLN A 28 12.40 -14.33 12.19
C GLN A 28 13.36 -13.37 11.52
N VAL A 29 13.92 -12.42 12.28
CA VAL A 29 14.83 -11.39 11.73
C VAL A 29 16.07 -11.99 11.02
N GLY A 30 16.51 -13.16 11.47
CA GLY A 30 17.62 -13.91 10.87
C GLY A 30 17.30 -14.46 9.47
N ASP A 31 16.04 -14.74 9.17
CA ASP A 31 15.59 -15.29 7.88
C ASP A 31 15.41 -14.19 6.81
N ILE A 32 15.44 -12.92 7.21
CA ILE A 32 15.30 -11.77 6.32
C ILE A 32 16.67 -11.41 5.75
N ALA A 33 17.01 -12.07 4.64
CA ALA A 33 18.27 -11.87 3.93
C ALA A 33 18.22 -10.69 2.93
N ASP A 34 17.04 -10.39 2.39
CA ASP A 34 16.83 -9.40 1.33
C ASP A 34 16.17 -8.10 1.83
N PHE A 35 16.52 -7.67 3.05
CA PHE A 35 16.01 -6.41 3.58
C PHE A 35 16.48 -5.22 2.74
N LYS A 36 15.52 -4.39 2.32
CA LYS A 36 15.81 -3.16 1.58
C LYS A 36 15.75 -1.94 2.51
N PRO A 37 16.90 -1.30 2.83
CA PRO A 37 16.92 -0.12 3.67
C PRO A 37 16.43 1.12 2.91
N GLU A 38 15.94 2.11 3.66
CA GLU A 38 15.58 3.42 3.12
C GLU A 38 16.68 4.45 3.48
N PRO A 39 17.24 5.18 2.49
CA PRO A 39 18.39 6.05 2.72
C PRO A 39 18.14 7.26 3.63
N LYS A 40 16.94 7.85 3.65
CA LYS A 40 16.65 9.11 4.36
C LYS A 40 16.45 8.91 5.87
N PHE A 41 15.78 7.85 6.28
CA PHE A 41 15.49 7.52 7.68
C PHE A 41 16.54 6.61 8.32
N ASN A 42 17.49 6.11 7.51
CA ASN A 42 18.61 5.25 7.92
C ASN A 42 18.18 4.11 8.88
N LEU A 43 17.02 3.52 8.60
CA LEU A 43 16.45 2.43 9.38
C LEU A 43 17.32 1.18 9.20
N THR A 44 17.91 0.69 10.29
CA THR A 44 18.53 -0.64 10.29
C THR A 44 17.49 -1.73 10.10
N LYS A 45 17.93 -2.91 9.64
CA LYS A 45 17.06 -4.08 9.51
C LYS A 45 16.33 -4.40 10.82
N ASP A 46 17.06 -4.33 11.93
CA ASP A 46 16.52 -4.68 13.25
C ASP A 46 15.52 -3.62 13.73
N GLU A 47 15.79 -2.32 13.56
CA GLU A 47 14.81 -1.27 13.87
C GLU A 47 13.54 -1.44 13.04
N ASN A 48 13.66 -1.65 11.73
CA ASN A 48 12.50 -1.86 10.86
C ASN A 48 11.73 -3.13 11.24
N TYR A 49 12.44 -4.19 11.62
CA TYR A 49 11.83 -5.42 12.13
C TYR A 49 11.00 -5.14 13.39
N GLN A 50 11.52 -4.36 14.34
CA GLN A 50 10.78 -3.98 15.55
C GLN A 50 9.55 -3.11 15.23
N GLU A 51 9.66 -2.18 14.29
CA GLU A 51 8.52 -1.36 13.83
C GLU A 51 7.44 -2.23 13.19
N ALA A 52 7.82 -3.19 12.33
CA ALA A 52 6.91 -4.14 11.72
C ALA A 52 6.27 -5.05 12.76
N LEU A 53 7.05 -5.60 13.69
CA LEU A 53 6.55 -6.47 14.75
C LEU A 53 5.58 -5.73 15.66
N ALA A 54 5.88 -4.49 16.04
CA ALA A 54 4.99 -3.65 16.82
C ALA A 54 3.67 -3.39 16.06
N PHE A 55 3.74 -3.08 14.76
CA PHE A 55 2.55 -2.92 13.93
C PHE A 55 1.69 -4.18 13.94
N ILE A 56 2.28 -5.35 13.65
CA ILE A 56 1.57 -6.63 13.62
C ILE A 56 0.96 -6.95 14.99
N ASN A 57 1.70 -6.70 16.07
CA ASN A 57 1.26 -7.01 17.42
C ASN A 57 0.05 -6.15 17.83
N ASP A 58 0.16 -4.84 17.65
CA ASP A 58 -0.86 -3.86 18.04
C ASP A 58 -2.13 -4.00 17.20
N ASN A 59 -2.00 -4.43 15.93
CA ASN A 59 -3.13 -4.46 14.99
C ASN A 59 -3.78 -5.83 14.83
N PHE A 60 -3.03 -6.93 14.97
CA PHE A 60 -3.50 -8.25 14.56
C PHE A 60 -3.48 -9.32 15.67
N THR A 61 -2.76 -9.13 16.78
CA THR A 61 -2.74 -10.12 17.87
C THR A 61 -4.13 -10.33 18.46
N GLY A 62 -4.58 -11.58 18.54
CA GLY A 62 -5.89 -11.93 19.09
C GLY A 62 -7.07 -11.47 18.24
N LYS A 63 -6.85 -10.98 17.01
CA LYS A 63 -7.91 -10.62 16.08
C LYS A 63 -8.26 -11.79 15.17
N SER A 64 -9.54 -11.91 14.84
CA SER A 64 -10.04 -12.91 13.89
C SER A 64 -9.86 -12.50 12.42
N LYS A 65 -9.51 -11.24 12.17
CA LYS A 65 -9.37 -10.65 10.83
C LYS A 65 -8.05 -9.90 10.70
N TYR A 66 -7.38 -10.15 9.58
CA TYR A 66 -6.18 -9.46 9.14
C TYR A 66 -6.55 -8.57 7.95
N TYR A 67 -5.83 -7.48 7.78
CA TYR A 67 -6.06 -6.53 6.70
C TYR A 67 -4.84 -6.50 5.79
N ASP A 68 -5.07 -6.68 4.48
CA ASP A 68 -4.07 -6.37 3.46
C ASP A 68 -4.03 -4.87 3.21
N PHE A 69 -2.86 -4.36 2.84
CA PHE A 69 -2.72 -3.02 2.29
C PHE A 69 -3.19 -2.99 0.84
N ILE A 70 -3.59 -1.81 0.36
CA ILE A 70 -4.19 -1.69 -0.96
C ILE A 70 -3.37 -0.81 -1.88
N HIS A 71 -3.12 -1.33 -3.06
CA HIS A 71 -2.68 -0.56 -4.20
C HIS A 71 -3.77 -0.53 -5.27
N LEU A 72 -4.24 0.66 -5.63
CA LEU A 72 -5.11 0.85 -6.78
C LEU A 72 -4.28 1.23 -8.02
N THR A 73 -4.53 0.56 -9.13
CA THR A 73 -3.88 0.85 -10.41
C THR A 73 -4.86 0.67 -11.58
N LYS A 74 -4.54 1.22 -12.75
CA LYS A 74 -5.17 0.80 -14.00
C LYS A 74 -4.85 -0.66 -14.29
N LEU A 75 -5.85 -1.37 -14.83
CA LEU A 75 -5.73 -2.78 -15.22
C LEU A 75 -4.63 -3.00 -16.26
N SER A 76 -4.42 -2.03 -17.15
CA SER A 76 -3.38 -2.07 -18.20
C SER A 76 -1.95 -2.11 -17.65
N ASN A 77 -1.71 -1.69 -16.41
CA ASN A 77 -0.39 -1.73 -15.78
C ASN A 77 0.01 -3.14 -15.28
N LEU A 78 -0.92 -4.10 -15.20
CA LEU A 78 -0.60 -5.44 -14.66
C LEU A 78 0.50 -6.15 -15.47
N SER A 79 0.55 -5.96 -16.79
CA SER A 79 1.58 -6.59 -17.62
C SER A 79 2.99 -6.08 -17.29
N SER A 80 3.17 -4.77 -17.10
CA SER A 80 4.47 -4.20 -16.75
C SER A 80 4.87 -4.57 -15.33
N ILE A 81 3.93 -4.54 -14.37
CA ILE A 81 4.14 -4.99 -12.98
C ILE A 81 4.70 -6.44 -12.95
N ILE A 82 4.15 -7.33 -13.78
CA ILE A 82 4.64 -8.71 -13.90
C ILE A 82 6.05 -8.77 -14.45
N LYS A 83 6.28 -8.12 -15.60
CA LYS A 83 7.57 -8.14 -16.29
C LYS A 83 8.69 -7.58 -15.43
N MET A 84 8.40 -6.58 -14.61
CA MET A 84 9.35 -5.95 -13.70
C MET A 84 9.47 -6.68 -12.35
N GLY A 85 8.62 -7.68 -12.10
CA GLY A 85 8.64 -8.48 -10.88
C GLY A 85 8.19 -7.72 -9.64
N GLY A 86 7.32 -6.70 -9.77
CA GLY A 86 6.76 -5.97 -8.64
C GLY A 86 6.16 -4.61 -9.01
N ILE A 87 5.60 -3.95 -8.00
CA ILE A 87 5.14 -2.55 -8.06
C ILE A 87 6.33 -1.68 -7.67
N PHE A 88 6.60 -0.60 -8.41
CA PHE A 88 7.74 0.29 -8.16
C PHE A 88 7.26 1.72 -7.88
N CYS A 89 8.04 2.46 -7.10
CA CYS A 89 7.78 3.87 -6.84
C CYS A 89 7.91 4.72 -8.10
N MET A 90 7.28 5.89 -8.08
CA MET A 90 7.22 6.78 -9.25
C MET A 90 8.60 7.27 -9.70
N ASN A 91 9.49 7.60 -8.76
CA ASN A 91 10.84 8.03 -9.10
C ASN A 91 11.65 6.92 -9.79
N TYR A 92 11.53 5.67 -9.32
CA TYR A 92 12.17 4.54 -10.00
C TYR A 92 11.67 4.41 -11.45
N LEU A 93 10.36 4.45 -11.65
CA LEU A 93 9.76 4.34 -12.98
C LEU A 93 10.24 5.46 -13.91
N LYS A 94 10.21 6.71 -13.43
CA LYS A 94 10.67 7.89 -14.18
C LYS A 94 12.15 7.79 -14.55
N ASN A 95 13.00 7.44 -13.58
CA ASN A 95 14.45 7.36 -13.79
C ASN A 95 14.86 6.23 -14.74
N ASN A 96 14.01 5.23 -14.92
CA ASN A 96 14.21 4.13 -15.86
C ASN A 96 13.45 4.32 -17.19
N GLY A 97 12.87 5.49 -17.44
CA GLY A 97 12.13 5.77 -18.68
C GLY A 97 10.85 4.96 -18.85
N ILE A 98 10.28 4.46 -17.75
CA ILE A 98 9.06 3.65 -17.74
C ILE A 98 7.89 4.57 -17.44
N GLY A 99 7.01 4.76 -18.41
CA GLY A 99 5.77 5.52 -18.25
C GLY A 99 4.61 4.60 -17.85
N PRO A 100 4.27 4.43 -16.55
CA PRO A 100 3.04 3.74 -16.17
C PRO A 100 1.82 4.51 -16.70
N ASN A 101 0.73 3.79 -16.97
CA ASN A 101 -0.54 4.44 -17.26
C ASN A 101 -1.12 4.96 -15.93
N LEU A 102 -0.81 6.21 -15.61
CA LEU A 102 -1.10 6.80 -14.33
C LEU A 102 -2.59 7.03 -14.11
N LEU A 103 -2.99 6.80 -12.86
CA LEU A 103 -4.29 7.21 -12.31
C LEU A 103 -4.27 8.66 -11.83
N THR A 104 -3.09 9.15 -11.45
CA THR A 104 -2.87 10.48 -10.91
C THR A 104 -2.32 11.43 -11.98
N ASN A 105 -2.51 12.73 -11.76
CA ASN A 105 -1.97 13.78 -12.61
C ASN A 105 -0.57 14.22 -12.14
N GLU A 106 0.10 15.06 -12.94
CA GLU A 106 1.43 15.61 -12.62
C GLU A 106 1.46 16.32 -11.25
N LEU A 107 0.36 16.97 -10.86
CA LEU A 107 0.24 17.64 -9.56
C LEU A 107 0.42 16.69 -8.38
N SER A 108 -0.13 15.47 -8.43
CA SER A 108 0.09 14.47 -7.36
C SER A 108 1.57 14.12 -7.23
N ASN A 109 2.24 13.89 -8.37
CA ASN A 109 3.67 13.59 -8.39
C ASN A 109 4.50 14.77 -7.86
N GLU A 110 4.10 16.01 -8.14
CA GLU A 110 4.76 17.19 -7.56
C GLU A 110 4.60 17.25 -6.04
N LEU A 111 3.40 16.97 -5.52
CA LEU A 111 3.13 16.97 -4.09
C LEU A 111 3.96 15.91 -3.35
N ASP A 112 4.04 14.71 -3.90
CA ASP A 112 4.88 13.64 -3.34
C ASP A 112 6.35 14.03 -3.36
N ASN A 113 6.85 14.61 -4.46
CA ASN A 113 8.23 15.08 -4.56
C ASN A 113 8.54 16.22 -3.58
N ARG A 114 7.61 17.17 -3.38
CA ARG A 114 7.76 18.25 -2.39
C ARG A 114 7.92 17.70 -0.96
N ARG A 115 7.31 16.55 -0.67
CA ARG A 115 7.43 15.87 0.63
C ARG A 115 8.48 14.75 0.65
N ASN A 116 9.27 14.61 -0.42
CA ASN A 116 10.30 13.56 -0.57
C ASN A 116 9.76 12.12 -0.56
N LEU A 117 8.51 11.93 -0.98
CA LEU A 117 7.79 10.65 -0.95
C LEU A 117 7.80 9.89 -2.29
N GLY A 118 8.30 10.51 -3.38
CA GLY A 118 8.33 9.88 -4.71
C GLY A 118 9.14 8.57 -4.82
N ASP A 119 9.97 8.27 -3.82
CA ASP A 119 10.76 7.05 -3.71
C ASP A 119 10.01 5.89 -3.03
N TYR A 120 8.75 6.09 -2.64
CA TYR A 120 7.92 5.08 -1.98
C TYR A 120 6.77 4.62 -2.88
N VAL A 121 6.35 3.37 -2.68
CA VAL A 121 5.07 2.86 -3.15
C VAL A 121 4.03 3.14 -2.08
N HIS A 122 3.05 3.97 -2.40
CA HIS A 122 1.95 4.34 -1.50
C HIS A 122 0.86 3.27 -1.54
N LEU A 123 0.43 2.83 -0.36
CA LEU A 123 -0.66 1.88 -0.17
C LEU A 123 -1.65 2.44 0.85
N SER A 124 -2.95 2.27 0.63
CA SER A 124 -3.95 2.56 1.66
C SER A 124 -3.92 1.48 2.75
N VAL A 125 -4.06 1.89 4.01
CA VAL A 125 -4.08 0.97 5.16
C VAL A 125 -5.36 0.14 5.21
N ILE A 126 -6.48 0.64 4.66
CA ILE A 126 -7.77 -0.06 4.69
C ILE A 126 -8.46 -0.24 3.33
N GLY A 127 -9.15 -1.40 3.28
CA GLY A 127 -9.99 -2.01 2.25
C GLY A 127 -10.88 -1.08 1.46
N ASP A 128 -11.87 -0.66 2.21
CA ASP A 128 -12.91 0.24 1.83
C ASP A 128 -12.46 1.57 2.44
N ASN A 129 -12.28 2.61 1.64
CA ASN A 129 -12.06 3.96 2.16
C ASN A 129 -12.73 4.98 1.25
N CYS A 130 -13.07 6.12 1.84
CA CYS A 130 -13.80 7.18 1.14
C CYS A 130 -13.06 7.64 -0.13
N MET A 131 -11.72 7.67 -0.10
CA MET A 131 -10.92 8.06 -1.26
C MET A 131 -10.98 7.02 -2.36
N LEU A 132 -10.84 5.74 -2.01
CA LEU A 132 -10.91 4.65 -2.97
C LEU A 132 -12.28 4.63 -3.67
N ASN A 133 -13.37 4.73 -2.91
CA ASN A 133 -14.72 4.74 -3.48
C ASN A 133 -14.95 5.99 -4.35
N THR A 134 -14.60 7.17 -3.83
CA THR A 134 -14.70 8.42 -4.60
C THR A 134 -13.86 8.36 -5.87
N PHE A 135 -12.67 7.74 -5.81
CA PHE A 135 -11.79 7.59 -6.95
C PHE A 135 -12.38 6.64 -7.99
N ILE A 136 -12.86 5.46 -7.58
CA ILE A 136 -13.53 4.49 -8.46
C ILE A 136 -14.74 5.14 -9.14
N ASP A 137 -15.54 5.93 -8.41
CA ASP A 137 -16.71 6.61 -8.95
C ASP A 137 -16.34 7.68 -9.98
N ARG A 138 -15.28 8.46 -9.73
CA ARG A 138 -14.75 9.46 -10.68
C ARG A 138 -14.18 8.82 -11.95
N HIS A 139 -13.64 7.61 -11.83
CA HIS A 139 -13.02 6.86 -12.92
C HIS A 139 -13.88 5.69 -13.40
N LYS A 140 -15.21 5.82 -13.34
CA LYS A 140 -16.18 4.77 -13.70
C LYS A 140 -16.06 4.19 -15.12
N ASN A 141 -15.41 4.92 -16.04
CA ASN A 141 -15.19 4.51 -17.43
C ASN A 141 -13.81 3.84 -17.64
N GLU A 142 -13.01 3.68 -16.59
CA GLU A 142 -11.67 3.09 -16.65
C GLU A 142 -11.70 1.67 -16.08
N ASN A 143 -10.90 0.79 -16.67
CA ASN A 143 -10.68 -0.55 -16.13
C ASN A 143 -9.58 -0.49 -15.07
N LEU A 144 -9.94 -0.78 -13.82
CA LEU A 144 -9.05 -0.69 -12.66
C LEU A 144 -8.72 -2.08 -12.10
N ALA A 145 -7.70 -2.14 -11.25
CA ALA A 145 -7.37 -3.31 -10.45
C ALA A 145 -6.99 -2.86 -9.03
N ILE A 146 -7.59 -3.51 -8.05
CA ILE A 146 -7.15 -3.46 -6.66
C ILE A 146 -6.16 -4.60 -6.46
N ILE A 147 -4.96 -4.28 -5.97
CA ILE A 147 -3.94 -5.25 -5.60
C ILE A 147 -3.83 -5.23 -4.07
N LEU A 148 -4.14 -6.36 -3.45
CA LEU A 148 -4.00 -6.59 -2.02
C LEU A 148 -2.56 -7.01 -1.72
N ILE A 149 -1.90 -6.30 -0.81
CA ILE A 149 -0.51 -6.49 -0.41
C ILE A 149 -0.45 -6.96 1.03
N SER A 150 0.21 -8.09 1.24
CA SER A 150 0.38 -8.68 2.55
C SER A 150 1.21 -7.79 3.48
N PRO A 151 0.79 -7.61 4.75
CA PRO A 151 1.56 -6.89 5.76
C PRO A 151 2.95 -7.49 6.03
N ILE A 152 3.21 -8.73 5.60
CA ILE A 152 4.55 -9.33 5.67
C ILE A 152 5.61 -8.46 4.97
N VAL A 153 5.23 -7.68 3.95
CA VAL A 153 6.15 -6.79 3.23
C VAL A 153 6.93 -5.86 4.17
N LEU A 154 6.32 -5.45 5.29
CA LEU A 154 6.92 -4.55 6.27
C LEU A 154 8.20 -5.11 6.90
N PHE A 155 8.36 -6.42 6.97
CA PHE A 155 9.58 -7.04 7.49
C PHE A 155 10.75 -6.97 6.50
N TYR A 156 10.45 -6.88 5.20
CA TYR A 156 11.45 -7.02 4.14
C TYR A 156 11.84 -5.69 3.50
N HIS A 157 11.02 -4.66 3.63
CA HIS A 157 11.28 -3.36 3.05
C HIS A 157 11.08 -2.29 4.12
N ALA A 158 12.01 -1.34 4.16
CA ALA A 158 11.85 -0.16 4.97
C ALA A 158 10.52 0.54 4.63
N PHE A 159 9.79 0.93 5.67
CA PHE A 159 8.49 1.57 5.51
C PHE A 159 8.32 2.75 6.46
N ILE A 160 7.44 3.64 6.04
CA ILE A 160 6.90 4.72 6.87
C ILE A 160 5.38 4.72 6.72
N MET A 161 4.70 5.43 7.61
CA MET A 161 3.25 5.56 7.60
C MET A 161 2.85 7.03 7.68
N SER A 162 1.60 7.29 7.32
CA SER A 162 0.93 8.55 7.59
C SER A 162 -0.45 8.31 8.21
N ASP A 163 -0.87 9.23 9.07
CA ASP A 163 -2.16 9.19 9.76
C ASP A 163 -3.36 9.55 8.86
N GLN A 164 -3.08 10.15 7.70
CA GLN A 164 -4.02 10.51 6.64
C GLN A 164 -3.26 10.54 5.29
N ASN A 165 -3.87 11.08 4.23
CA ASN A 165 -3.19 11.23 2.94
C ASN A 165 -1.82 11.92 3.14
N ALA A 166 -0.75 11.28 2.68
CA ALA A 166 0.61 11.73 2.99
C ALA A 166 0.94 13.12 2.40
N THR A 167 0.20 13.58 1.39
CA THR A 167 0.35 14.92 0.81
C THR A 167 -0.47 16.00 1.52
N ALA A 168 -1.37 15.66 2.43
CA ALA A 168 -2.19 16.63 3.14
C ALA A 168 -1.37 17.50 4.10
N ASN A 169 -1.65 18.81 4.14
CA ASN A 169 -0.87 19.79 4.92
C ASN A 169 -0.65 19.40 6.41
N ALA A 170 -1.65 18.76 7.03
CA ALA A 170 -1.60 18.37 8.45
C ALA A 170 -1.15 16.91 8.66
N ALA A 171 -0.64 16.23 7.63
CA ALA A 171 -0.27 14.81 7.74
C ALA A 171 0.99 14.64 8.61
N HIS A 172 0.88 13.78 9.59
CA HIS A 172 2.00 13.25 10.35
C HIS A 172 2.58 12.08 9.59
N ILE A 173 3.88 12.10 9.34
CA ILE A 173 4.59 11.06 8.58
C ILE A 173 5.78 10.58 9.41
N GLY A 174 5.97 9.26 9.49
CA GLY A 174 7.10 8.70 10.21
C GLY A 174 7.03 7.19 10.38
N ARG A 175 7.90 6.67 11.25
CA ARG A 175 7.92 5.26 11.66
C ARG A 175 6.62 4.90 12.39
N TYR A 176 6.27 3.62 12.45
CA TYR A 176 5.05 3.15 13.11
C TYR A 176 4.95 3.61 14.57
N SER A 177 6.04 3.52 15.32
CA SER A 177 6.17 3.98 16.71
C SER A 177 5.79 5.45 16.93
N THR A 178 5.97 6.28 15.90
CA THR A 178 5.53 7.69 15.91
C THR A 178 4.07 7.79 15.52
N ILE A 179 3.68 7.16 14.41
CA ILE A 179 2.35 7.30 13.80
C ILE A 179 1.24 6.70 14.66
N LYS A 180 1.51 5.64 15.42
CA LYS A 180 0.50 5.03 16.31
C LYS A 180 -0.07 5.97 17.37
N ASN A 181 0.60 7.09 17.66
CA ASN A 181 0.10 8.14 18.56
C ASN A 181 -0.88 9.11 17.87
N TYR A 182 -0.90 9.13 16.54
CA TYR A 182 -1.75 10.01 15.73
C TYR A 182 -2.89 9.23 15.04
N LEU A 183 -2.67 7.95 14.76
CA LEU A 183 -3.63 7.09 14.06
C LEU A 183 -4.31 6.10 15.00
N ASN A 184 -5.62 6.26 15.20
CA ASN A 184 -6.43 5.29 15.93
C ASN A 184 -6.83 4.12 15.01
N PHE A 185 -6.03 3.06 15.03
CA PHE A 185 -6.28 1.84 14.24
C PHE A 185 -7.58 1.12 14.62
N VAL A 186 -8.00 1.18 15.89
CA VAL A 186 -9.28 0.57 16.31
C VAL A 186 -10.43 1.27 15.60
N SER A 187 -10.45 2.60 15.61
CA SER A 187 -11.44 3.38 14.87
C SER A 187 -11.35 3.09 13.37
N LEU A 188 -10.14 3.07 12.82
CA LEU A 188 -9.89 2.82 11.39
C LEU A 188 -10.48 1.48 10.92
N TYR A 189 -10.23 0.39 11.65
CA TYR A 189 -10.75 -0.93 11.29
C TYR A 189 -12.23 -1.13 11.64
N SER A 190 -12.82 -0.24 12.43
CA SER A 190 -14.24 -0.29 12.77
C SER A 190 -15.14 0.43 11.75
N ILE A 191 -14.55 1.14 10.78
CA ILE A 191 -15.33 1.86 9.78
C ILE A 191 -16.05 0.84 8.87
N GLN A 192 -17.38 0.82 8.96
CA GLN A 192 -18.23 -0.02 8.13
C GLN A 192 -18.77 0.73 6.91
N GLU A 193 -18.98 2.04 7.05
CA GLU A 193 -19.43 2.93 5.99
C GLU A 193 -18.66 4.25 6.07
N PHE A 194 -18.25 4.76 4.92
CA PHE A 194 -17.54 6.03 4.86
C PHE A 194 -18.51 7.20 4.84
N PRO A 195 -18.29 8.23 5.67
CA PRO A 195 -19.04 9.46 5.55
C PRO A 195 -18.77 10.08 4.17
N SER A 196 -19.80 10.71 3.60
CA SER A 196 -19.71 11.38 2.30
C SER A 196 -18.67 12.51 2.31
N TYR A 197 -18.20 12.91 1.12
CA TYR A 197 -17.13 13.91 0.97
C TYR A 197 -17.47 15.27 1.60
N ASP A 198 -18.74 15.66 1.66
CA ASP A 198 -19.22 16.86 2.34
C ASP A 198 -19.05 16.80 3.87
N VAL A 199 -18.91 15.60 4.43
CA VAL A 199 -18.60 15.33 5.85
C VAL A 199 -17.09 15.10 6.06
N ALA A 200 -16.25 15.31 5.04
CA ALA A 200 -14.79 15.03 5.01
C ALA A 200 -13.92 15.75 6.05
N GLN A 201 -14.50 16.66 6.82
CA GLN A 201 -13.85 17.27 7.99
C GLN A 201 -13.84 16.33 9.21
N ASN A 202 -14.69 15.30 9.22
CA ASN A 202 -14.77 14.32 10.31
C ASN A 202 -13.45 13.54 10.42
N SER A 203 -12.99 13.32 11.65
CA SER A 203 -11.79 12.53 11.96
C SER A 203 -11.80 11.16 11.26
N LEU A 204 -12.97 10.53 11.10
CA LEU A 204 -13.12 9.24 10.41
C LEU A 204 -12.73 9.29 8.93
N TYR A 205 -13.10 10.37 8.23
CA TYR A 205 -12.73 10.55 6.82
C TYR A 205 -11.21 10.68 6.69
N LYS A 206 -10.58 11.52 7.53
CA LYS A 206 -9.14 11.76 7.49
C LYS A 206 -8.35 10.49 7.78
N ILE A 207 -8.69 9.76 8.85
CA ILE A 207 -7.97 8.53 9.21
C ILE A 207 -8.13 7.45 8.13
N SER A 208 -9.27 7.43 7.41
CA SER A 208 -9.46 6.46 6.32
C SER A 208 -8.48 6.63 5.15
N GLN A 209 -7.84 7.79 5.07
CA GLN A 209 -6.80 8.09 4.10
C GLN A 209 -5.40 7.71 4.59
N ALA A 210 -5.27 7.07 5.74
CA ALA A 210 -3.98 6.62 6.24
C ALA A 210 -3.26 5.75 5.21
N GLU A 211 -1.97 5.99 5.05
CA GLU A 211 -1.14 5.30 4.07
C GLU A 211 0.01 4.57 4.77
N VAL A 212 0.42 3.46 4.16
CA VAL A 212 1.72 2.84 4.40
C VAL A 212 2.54 2.97 3.12
N MET A 213 3.76 3.45 3.27
CA MET A 213 4.67 3.80 2.18
C MET A 213 5.86 2.86 2.24
N ILE A 214 5.98 1.97 1.25
CA ILE A 214 7.04 0.96 1.16
C ILE A 214 8.15 1.48 0.26
N TYR A 215 9.40 1.43 0.72
CA TYR A 215 10.50 2.00 -0.05
C TYR A 215 10.75 1.25 -1.36
N GLU A 216 10.74 2.02 -2.45
CA GLU A 216 11.15 1.73 -3.83
C GLU A 216 10.38 0.64 -4.58
N LYS A 217 10.12 -0.52 -3.98
CA LYS A 217 9.54 -1.69 -4.64
C LYS A 217 8.71 -2.54 -3.69
N ILE A 218 7.59 -3.06 -4.20
CA ILE A 218 6.85 -4.18 -3.62
C ILE A 218 6.98 -5.40 -4.55
N PRO A 219 7.80 -6.39 -4.21
CA PRO A 219 7.91 -7.63 -4.97
C PRO A 219 6.58 -8.41 -5.09
N LEU A 220 6.36 -9.09 -6.23
CA LEU A 220 5.14 -9.89 -6.46
C LEU A 220 4.88 -10.96 -5.40
N LYS A 221 5.94 -11.43 -4.72
CA LYS A 221 5.80 -12.42 -3.63
C LYS A 221 4.90 -11.94 -2.49
N PHE A 222 4.72 -10.63 -2.33
CA PHE A 222 3.88 -10.02 -1.30
C PHE A 222 2.45 -9.68 -1.75
N VAL A 223 2.09 -9.92 -3.01
CA VAL A 223 0.71 -9.72 -3.48
C VAL A 223 -0.16 -10.85 -2.95
N SER A 224 -1.13 -10.56 -2.10
CA SER A 224 -2.09 -11.53 -1.57
C SER A 224 -3.13 -11.89 -2.64
N GLU A 225 -3.73 -10.88 -3.26
CA GLU A 225 -4.77 -11.03 -4.25
C GLU A 225 -4.82 -9.84 -5.22
N ILE A 226 -5.43 -10.05 -6.39
CA ILE A 226 -5.78 -9.00 -7.35
C ILE A 226 -7.27 -9.14 -7.62
N ILE A 227 -7.98 -8.02 -7.51
CA ILE A 227 -9.41 -7.88 -7.75
C ILE A 227 -9.57 -6.95 -8.96
N PRO A 228 -9.87 -7.49 -10.15
CA PRO A 228 -10.18 -6.68 -11.32
C PRO A 228 -11.50 -5.95 -11.12
N LEU A 229 -11.49 -4.64 -11.39
CA LEU A 229 -12.69 -3.81 -11.44
C LEU A 229 -12.98 -3.49 -12.91
N VAL A 230 -13.49 -4.51 -13.62
CA VAL A 230 -13.87 -4.39 -15.03
C VAL A 230 -15.31 -3.91 -15.09
N ARG A 231 -15.54 -2.77 -15.73
CA ARG A 231 -16.88 -2.23 -15.97
C ARG A 231 -17.24 -2.55 -17.42
N ASN A 232 -18.43 -3.14 -17.63
CA ASN A 232 -19.00 -3.43 -18.95
C ASN A 232 -19.55 -2.16 -19.60
#